data_AF-A0A8S8YAM7-F1
#
_entry.id   AF-A0A8S8YAM7-F1
#
_cell.length_a   1.000
_cell.length_b   1.000
_cell.length_c   1.000
_cell.angle_alpha   90.00
_cell.angle_beta   90.00
_cell.angle_gamma   90.00
#
_symmetry.space_group_name_H-M   'P 1'
#
loop_
_entity.id
_entity.type
_entity.pdbx_description
1 polymer ?
#
loop_
_entity_poly.entity_id
_entity_poly.type
_entity_poly.pdbx_seq_one_letter_code
_entity_poly.pdbx_strand_id
1 'polypeptide(L)' 'MVETTWVENEVRALIPDAVVECVDLNNTGDHFHVRVISPTFEGMRPLQRQKLILNPRRTSRPTWFTPST' A
#
# COMPACT_ATOMS: atom_id res chain seq x y z
N MET A 1 -12.57 0.89 12.39
CA MET A 1 -12.14 -0.45 11.96
C MET A 1 -11.67 -0.31 10.53
N VAL A 2 -10.47 -0.76 10.20
CA VAL A 2 -9.96 -0.72 8.82
C VAL A 2 -10.41 -1.98 8.12
N GLU A 3 -11.01 -1.84 6.94
CA GLU A 3 -11.46 -2.97 6.13
C GLU A 3 -10.30 -3.50 5.27
N THR A 4 -10.28 -4.81 5.01
CA THR A 4 -9.26 -5.43 4.14
C THR A 4 -9.26 -4.83 2.74
N THR A 5 -10.44 -4.52 2.21
CA THR A 5 -10.64 -3.89 0.90
C THR A 5 -10.00 -2.51 0.80
N TRP A 6 -9.97 -1.75 1.91
CA TRP A 6 -9.30 -0.44 1.93
C TRP A 6 -7.78 -0.62 1.77
N VAL A 7 -7.19 -1.58 2.48
CA VAL A 7 -5.75 -1.90 2.38
C VAL A 7 -5.38 -2.37 0.97
N GLU A 8 -6.23 -3.21 0.35
CA GLU A 8 -6.01 -3.66 -1.04
C GLU A 8 -6.01 -2.50 -2.04
N ASN A 9 -6.90 -1.52 -1.85
CA ASN A 9 -6.98 -0.35 -2.71
C ASN A 9 -5.77 0.58 -2.55
N GLU A 10 -5.29 0.80 -1.33
CA GLU A 10 -4.08 1.60 -1.09
C GLU A 10 -2.85 0.97 -1.75
N VAL A 11 -2.70 -0.36 -1.64
CA VAL A 11 -1.59 -1.07 -2.29
C VAL A 11 -1.72 -1.01 -3.81
N ARG A 12 -2.93 -1.16 -4.35
CA ARG A 12 -3.18 -1.06 -5.79
C ARG A 12 -2.96 0.36 -6.32
N ALA A 13 -3.19 1.39 -5.51
CA ALA A 13 -2.88 2.78 -5.89
C ALA A 13 -1.36 3.01 -6.03
N LEU A 14 -0.54 2.29 -5.26
CA LEU A 14 0.92 2.33 -5.38
C LEU A 14 1.44 1.49 -6.56
N ILE A 15 0.83 0.33 -6.80
CA ILE A 15 1.23 -0.61 -7.85
C ILE A 15 -0.05 -1.09 -8.57
N PRO A 16 -0.45 -0.40 -9.66
CA PRO A 16 -1.72 -0.68 -10.36
C PRO A 16 -1.84 -2.11 -10.88
N ASP A 17 -0.71 -2.69 -11.30
CA ASP A 17 -0.65 -4.01 -11.91
C ASP A 17 -0.45 -5.15 -10.88
N ALA A 18 -0.54 -4.84 -9.58
CA ALA A 18 -0.37 -5.84 -8.53
C ALA A 18 -1.66 -6.64 -8.29
N VAL A 19 -1.51 -7.95 -8.14
CA VAL A 19 -2.51 -8.82 -7.53
C VAL A 19 -2.32 -8.74 -6.02
N VAL A 20 -3.31 -8.19 -5.33
CA VAL A 20 -3.29 -7.96 -3.88
C VAL A 20 -4.36 -8.81 -3.22
N GLU A 21 -4.00 -9.50 -2.16
CA GLU A 21 -4.92 -10.22 -1.27
C GLU A 21 -4.64 -9.79 0.17
N CYS A 22 -5.69 -9.39 0.89
CA CYS A 22 -5.59 -8.97 2.28
C CYS A 22 -6.48 -9.83 3.18
N VAL A 23 -5.89 -10.34 4.27
CA VAL A 23 -6.58 -11.14 5.30
C VAL A 23 -6.37 -10.49 6.65
N ASP A 24 -7.45 -10.13 7.35
CA ASP A 24 -7.40 -9.77 8.76
C ASP A 24 -7.24 -11.06 9.59
N LEU A 25 -6.14 -11.17 10.33
CA LEU A 25 -5.84 -12.36 11.12
C LEU A 25 -6.60 -12.39 12.46
N ASN A 26 -6.89 -11.22 13.03
CA ASN A 26 -7.41 -11.10 14.39
C ASN A 26 -8.84 -10.57 14.44
N ASN A 27 -9.39 -10.16 13.29
CA ASN A 27 -10.70 -9.50 13.16
C ASN A 27 -10.83 -8.25 14.06
N THR A 28 -9.69 -7.67 14.40
CA THR A 28 -9.54 -6.45 15.21
C THR A 28 -9.43 -5.21 14.33
N GLY A 29 -9.20 -5.38 13.02
CA GLY A 29 -9.00 -4.29 12.08
C GLY A 29 -7.68 -3.54 12.26
N ASP A 30 -6.67 -4.18 12.88
CA ASP A 30 -5.33 -3.62 13.12
C ASP A 30 -4.16 -4.55 12.70
N HIS A 31 -4.41 -5.83 12.44
CA HIS A 31 -3.41 -6.82 12.03
C HIS A 31 -3.79 -7.49 10.71
N PHE A 32 -3.18 -7.02 9.63
CA PHE A 32 -3.43 -7.51 8.28
C PHE A 32 -2.25 -8.32 7.75
N HIS A 33 -2.56 -9.47 7.16
CA HIS A 33 -1.66 -10.18 6.28
C HIS A 33 -1.95 -9.75 4.84
N VAL A 34 -0.99 -9.09 4.20
CA VAL A 34 -1.12 -8.64 2.81
C VAL A 34 -0.16 -9.40 1.91
N ARG A 35 -0.69 -10.05 0.89
CA ARG A 35 0.07 -10.70 -0.18
C ARG A 35 0.00 -9.84 -1.43
N VAL A 36 1.15 -9.44 -1.95
CA VAL A 36 1.27 -8.60 -3.16
C VAL A 36 2.13 -9.31 -4.19
N ILE A 37 1.55 -9.60 -5.35
CA ILE A 37 2.24 -10.23 -6.48
C ILE A 37 2.28 -9.22 -7.62
N SER A 38 3.49 -8.85 -8.05
CA SER A 38 3.70 -7.97 -9.20
C SER A 38 5.03 -8.30 -9.90
N PRO A 39 5.10 -8.24 -11.24
CA PRO A 39 6.36 -8.37 -11.97
C PRO A 39 7.40 -7.30 -11.58
N THR A 40 6.95 -6.16 -11.07
CA THR A 40 7.82 -5.04 -10.64
C THR A 40 8.79 -5.40 -9.51
N PHE A 41 8.51 -6.49 -8.77
CA PHE A 41 9.37 -6.97 -7.69
C PHE A 41 10.46 -7.95 -8.13
N GLU A 42 10.48 -8.34 -9.41
CA GLU A 42 11.50 -9.23 -9.96
C GLU A 42 12.90 -8.61 -9.83
N GLY A 43 13.88 -9.40 -9.40
CA GLY A 43 15.25 -8.93 -9.14
C GLY A 43 15.44 -8.04 -7.89
N MET A 44 14.36 -7.60 -7.22
CA MET A 44 14.48 -6.78 -6.01
C MET A 44 14.80 -7.62 -4.76
N ARG A 45 15.59 -7.06 -3.83
CA ARG A 45 15.83 -7.69 -2.52
C ARG A 45 14.57 -7.60 -1.64
N PRO A 46 14.32 -8.59 -0.75
CA PRO A 46 13.11 -8.62 0.09
C PRO A 46 12.82 -7.31 0.85
N LEU A 47 13.83 -6.71 1.48
CA LEU A 47 13.66 -5.46 2.23
C LEU A 47 13.30 -4.26 1.34
N GLN A 48 13.79 -4.23 0.10
CA GLN A 48 13.48 -3.14 -0.84
C GLN A 48 12.01 -3.22 -1.27
N ARG A 49 11.49 -4.43 -1.51
CA ARG A 49 10.08 -4.67 -1.83
C ARG A 49 9.18 -4.16 -0.71
N GLN A 50 9.51 -4.53 0.53
CA GLN A 50 8.74 -4.13 1.70
C GLN A 50 8.77 -2.61 1.94
N LYS A 51 9.92 -1.95 1.72
CA LYS A 51 10.03 -0.49 1.85
C LYS A 51 9.14 0.30 0.90
N LEU A 52 8.88 -0.21 -0.31
CA LEU A 52 7.97 0.43 -1.27
C LEU A 52 6.54 0.55 -0.71
N ILE A 53 6.11 -0.48 0.04
CA ILE A 53 4.76 -0.56 0.61
C ILE A 53 4.69 0.11 1.98
N LEU A 54 5.71 -0.05 2.83
CA LEU A 54 5.73 0.49 4.21
C LEU A 54 6.10 1.96 4.29
N ASN A 55 6.85 2.47 3.32
CA ASN A 55 7.19 3.89 3.24
C ASN A 55 6.75 4.44 1.89
N PRO A 56 5.44 4.50 1.64
CA PRO A 56 4.94 5.25 0.52
C PRO A 56 5.23 6.71 0.85
N ARG A 57 6.38 7.23 0.40
CA ARG A 57 6.55 8.67 0.31
C ARG A 57 5.43 9.11 -0.61
N ARG A 58 4.35 9.63 -0.03
CA ARG A 58 3.24 10.23 -0.76
C ARG A 58 3.76 11.50 -1.42
N THR A 59 4.55 11.34 -2.49
CA THR A 59 4.99 12.38 -3.42
C THR A 59 3.83 12.67 -4.37
N SER A 60 2.73 13.11 -3.78
CA SER A 60 1.63 13.80 -4.44
C SER A 60 0.79 14.42 -3.33
N ARG A 61 1.31 15.50 -2.72
CA ARG A 61 0.41 16.49 -2.13
C ARG A 61 -0.43 17.05 -3.30
N PRO A 62 -1.77 17.10 -3.18
CA PRO A 62 -2.59 17.75 -4.20
C PRO A 62 -2.20 19.23 -4.32
N THR A 63 -2.25 19.76 -5.54
CA THR A 63 -1.91 21.15 -5.92
C THR A 63 -2.86 22.23 -5.38
N TRP A 64 -3.69 21.93 -4.37
CA TRP A 64 -4.70 22.84 -3.81
C TRP A 64 -4.34 23.40 -2.42
N PHE A 65 -3.12 23.17 -1.92
CA PHE A 65 -2.64 23.81 -0.70
C PHE A 65 -1.98 25.15 -1.04
N THR A 66 -2.79 26.16 -1.37
CA THR A 66 -2.37 27.56 -1.32
C THR A 66 -2.52 28.06 0.12
N PRO A 67 -1.47 28.57 0.78
CA PRO A 67 -1.66 29.28 2.04
C PRO A 67 -2.36 30.59 1.70
N SER A 68 -3.62 30.73 2.10
CA SER A 68 -4.31 32.01 2.08
C SER A 68 -3.57 32.98 2.99
N THR A 69 -3.11 34.09 2.41
CA THR A 69 -2.68 35.29 3.14
C THR A 69 -3.86 35.87 3.91
#